data_AF-A0A1B1AE55-F1
#
_entry.id   AF-A0A1B1AE55-F1
#
_cell.length_a   1.000
_cell.length_b   1.000
_cell.length_c   1.000
_cell.angle_alpha   90.00
_cell.angle_beta   90.00
_cell.angle_gamma   90.00
#
_symmetry.space_group_name_H-M   'P 1'
#
loop_
_entity.id
_entity.type
_entity.pdbx_description
1 polymer ?
#
loop_
_entity_poly.entity_id
_entity_poly.type
_entity_poly.pdbx_seq_one_letter_code
_entity_poly.pdbx_strand_id
1 'polypeptide(L)'
;MVSLASEIDPRDRQNSQFTVDWTLVACAFSAFAFVAVTAAAIYSERLDPYINSRTQLILQYVTFAMAALSPVMMCWRRAIADGQLPAKNGAEPKYEHVSGWSAILLLSVMALIAWLVWWAAGSDDANRRIHAEWGTWIVIGLTIAFVSVAAAPLFPRAARLLGLEKGLTRVSSVLNAPIEFVGGMLSALDGILVFAVSNSVGTNRDNFFLRYVILLAAISACAALGYYWPAPWAFVPIVWGFVIAFSVSRRWAWIEGDRELAMLNPTLSQQHIRVGFAQNLRDEALIVFLSMFLLVPLALRQGQLWAEANEVALFTLSKDADVHSLAMWISFYGTELAKAVPFVDWAEVYHVEGEAPVEAVEPFALHAVFATRVLIDLVFLAALLQAITSASRDAQQRDLFYRKRAIKRLDPFVEPEALRGLVRRGPTGDWERNGEKFDDFPHYDANRLVELSVSADTRICRAADFLLERDGVGNDPHHRLSGSAADKETKPDDVREILNEIENGGVARNIYQLALARRRLLAKRSMAEVRARIVKMIALDQQHSIERTERLIEAMVGEYRESYANARRIALDALEPETGRNLRVRTAIRQAAAHDGAQAIRKRAAEILAQNPETPD
;
A
#
# COMPACT_ATOMS: atom_id res chain seq x y z
N MET A 1 4.74 -26.84 21.42
CA MET A 1 4.92 -25.50 22.01
C MET A 1 5.95 -25.59 23.13
N VAL A 2 7.24 -25.56 22.80
CA VAL A 2 8.42 -25.19 23.62
C VAL A 2 9.61 -25.23 22.64
N SER A 3 10.52 -24.26 22.75
CA SER A 3 11.73 -24.05 21.93
C SER A 3 11.57 -23.31 20.60
N LEU A 4 11.15 -22.04 20.69
CA LEU A 4 11.51 -20.99 19.75
C LEU A 4 12.60 -20.12 20.40
N ALA A 5 13.75 -20.74 20.70
CA ALA A 5 14.98 -20.00 20.92
C ALA A 5 15.73 -20.02 19.58
N SER A 6 15.43 -19.05 18.72
CA SER A 6 16.17 -18.86 17.48
C SER A 6 17.60 -18.44 17.82
N GLU A 7 18.51 -19.35 17.53
CA GLU A 7 19.96 -19.20 17.51
C GLU A 7 20.33 -18.05 16.57
N ILE A 8 20.65 -16.89 17.15
CA ILE A 8 21.29 -15.79 16.46
C ILE A 8 22.78 -16.13 16.39
N ASP A 9 23.35 -16.19 15.17
CA ASP A 9 24.77 -16.41 14.94
C ASP A 9 25.60 -15.40 15.77
N PRO A 10 26.50 -15.86 16.67
CA PRO A 10 27.30 -14.96 17.51
C PRO A 10 28.23 -14.04 16.70
N ARG A 11 28.45 -14.28 15.40
CA ARG A 11 29.29 -13.45 14.53
C ARG A 11 28.58 -12.23 13.92
N ASP A 12 27.24 -12.18 13.93
CA ASP A 12 26.46 -11.00 13.49
C ASP A 12 26.43 -9.86 14.52
N ARG A 13 26.95 -10.09 15.73
CA ARG A 13 27.00 -9.08 16.81
C ARG A 13 28.11 -8.05 16.67
N GLN A 14 29.12 -8.26 15.83
CA GLN A 14 30.36 -7.46 15.90
C GLN A 14 30.35 -6.15 15.09
N ASN A 15 29.40 -5.94 14.18
CA ASN A 15 29.29 -4.68 13.40
C ASN A 15 27.87 -4.12 13.26
N SER A 16 26.87 -4.72 13.90
CA SER A 16 25.56 -4.09 14.05
C SER A 16 25.66 -3.09 15.20
N GLN A 17 25.97 -1.82 14.90
CA GLN A 17 25.57 -0.75 15.81
C GLN A 17 24.09 -0.96 16.10
N PHE A 18 23.74 -1.19 17.37
CA PHE A 18 22.35 -1.28 17.83
C PHE A 18 21.68 0.06 17.52
N THR A 19 21.18 0.23 16.31
CA THR A 19 20.33 1.35 15.95
C THR A 19 18.99 1.05 16.58
N VAL A 20 18.70 1.71 17.69
CA VAL A 20 17.39 1.65 18.33
C VAL A 20 16.36 2.07 17.29
N ASP A 21 15.45 1.15 16.95
CA ASP A 21 14.32 1.48 16.10
C ASP A 21 13.32 2.30 16.92
N TRP A 22 13.46 3.62 16.86
CA TRP A 22 12.59 4.56 17.56
C TRP A 22 11.12 4.43 17.17
N THR A 23 10.82 3.94 15.97
CA THR A 23 9.45 3.70 15.57
C THR A 23 8.86 2.53 16.36
N LEU A 24 9.64 1.48 16.60
CA LEU A 24 9.23 0.34 17.42
C LEU A 24 8.97 0.79 18.86
N VAL A 25 9.90 1.56 19.43
CA VAL A 25 9.78 2.09 20.80
C VAL A 25 8.51 2.93 20.94
N ALA A 26 8.23 3.81 19.97
CA ALA A 26 7.03 4.64 19.98
C ALA A 26 5.74 3.81 19.87
N CYS A 27 5.70 2.79 19.01
CA CYS A 27 4.54 1.89 18.90
C CYS A 27 4.33 1.05 20.18
N ALA A 28 5.40 0.54 20.79
CA ALA A 28 5.31 -0.21 22.04
C ALA A 28 4.85 0.68 23.20
N PHE A 29 5.39 1.90 23.31
CA PHE A 29 4.94 2.90 24.26
C PHE A 29 3.46 3.26 24.06
N SER A 30 3.04 3.45 22.81
CA SER A 30 1.64 3.71 22.45
C SER A 30 0.72 2.58 22.89
N ALA A 31 1.07 1.32 22.59
CA ALA A 31 0.28 0.17 23.01
C ALA A 31 0.16 0.08 24.54
N PHE A 32 1.25 0.31 25.27
CA PHE A 32 1.22 0.36 26.74
C PHE A 32 0.36 1.51 27.27
N ALA A 33 0.50 2.71 26.69
CA ALA A 33 -0.28 3.88 27.07
C ALA A 33 -1.77 3.69 26.80
N PHE A 34 -2.14 3.04 25.68
CA PHE A 34 -3.51 2.67 25.36
C PHE A 34 -4.12 1.70 26.38
N VAL A 35 -3.36 0.67 26.78
CA VAL A 35 -3.79 -0.25 27.83
C VAL A 35 -3.94 0.46 29.18
N ALA A 36 -2.98 1.32 29.53
CA ALA A 36 -2.98 2.06 30.79
C ALA A 36 -4.17 3.04 30.89
N VAL A 37 -4.43 3.82 29.84
CA VAL A 37 -5.57 4.75 29.83
C VAL A 37 -6.91 4.00 29.85
N THR A 38 -7.00 2.86 29.17
CA THR A 38 -8.19 2.01 29.18
C THR A 38 -8.45 1.44 30.57
N ALA A 39 -7.41 0.91 31.22
CA ALA A 39 -7.52 0.43 32.60
C ALA A 39 -7.92 1.56 33.57
N ALA A 40 -7.36 2.76 33.41
CA ALA A 40 -7.72 3.93 34.22
C ALA A 40 -9.17 4.37 34.01
N ALA A 41 -9.73 4.21 32.81
CA ALA A 41 -11.14 4.49 32.52
C ALA A 41 -12.07 3.44 33.17
N ILE A 42 -11.74 2.15 33.02
CA ILE A 42 -12.50 1.03 33.60
C ILE A 42 -12.53 1.11 35.13
N TYR A 43 -11.39 1.39 35.76
CA TYR A 43 -11.27 1.46 37.22
C TYR A 43 -11.45 2.87 37.77
N SER A 44 -12.15 3.74 37.05
CA SER A 44 -12.23 5.16 37.41
C SER A 44 -12.85 5.40 38.79
N GLU A 45 -13.92 4.69 39.12
CA GLU A 45 -14.58 4.75 40.44
C GLU A 45 -13.65 4.34 41.60
N ARG A 46 -12.70 3.44 41.36
CA ARG A 46 -11.74 3.00 42.39
C ARG A 46 -10.61 4.00 42.60
N LEU A 47 -10.35 4.85 41.62
CA LEU A 47 -9.29 5.86 41.64
C LEU A 47 -9.77 7.20 42.23
N ASP A 48 -11.08 7.44 42.24
CA ASP A 48 -11.72 8.66 42.72
C ASP A 48 -11.29 9.10 44.15
N PRO A 49 -11.05 8.19 45.12
CA PRO A 49 -10.56 8.60 46.45
C PRO A 49 -9.15 9.20 46.45
N TYR A 50 -8.35 8.93 45.42
CA TYR A 50 -6.93 9.31 45.37
C TYR A 50 -6.66 10.49 44.43
N ILE A 51 -7.49 10.67 43.41
CA ILE A 51 -7.30 11.68 42.37
C ILE A 51 -8.65 12.30 42.06
N ASN A 52 -8.72 13.64 42.06
CA ASN A 52 -9.91 14.37 41.66
C ASN A 52 -10.35 13.94 40.23
N SER A 53 -11.62 13.55 40.08
CA SER A 53 -12.24 13.10 38.83
C SER A 53 -11.94 13.97 37.60
N ARG A 54 -11.91 15.30 37.75
CA ARG A 54 -11.56 16.21 36.65
C ARG A 54 -10.09 16.08 36.24
N THR A 55 -9.20 15.92 37.20
CA THR A 55 -7.75 15.74 36.95
C THR A 55 -7.49 14.38 36.30
N GLN A 56 -8.18 13.35 36.78
CA GLN A 56 -8.12 12.01 36.19
C GLN A 56 -8.57 12.02 34.72
N LEU A 57 -9.67 12.68 34.40
CA LEU A 57 -10.18 12.77 33.03
C LEU A 57 -9.21 13.50 32.09
N ILE A 58 -8.64 14.64 32.54
CA ILE A 58 -7.62 15.37 31.77
C ILE A 58 -6.39 14.49 31.53
N LEU A 59 -5.92 13.76 32.55
CA LEU A 59 -4.78 12.86 32.41
C LEU A 59 -5.07 11.73 31.42
N GLN A 60 -6.28 11.18 31.42
CA GLN A 60 -6.70 10.18 30.43
C GLN A 60 -6.69 10.76 29.01
N TYR A 61 -7.23 11.96 28.80
CA TYR A 61 -7.25 12.62 27.49
C TYR A 61 -5.85 12.90 26.95
N VAL A 62 -4.97 13.45 27.79
CA VAL A 62 -3.57 13.72 27.42
C VAL A 62 -2.83 12.42 27.13
N THR A 63 -3.03 11.37 27.93
CA THR A 63 -2.39 10.07 27.73
C THR A 63 -2.86 9.42 26.42
N PHE A 64 -4.16 9.48 26.11
CA PHE A 64 -4.70 9.01 24.84
C PHE A 64 -4.11 9.79 23.66
N ALA A 65 -4.07 11.12 23.74
CA ALA A 65 -3.51 11.96 22.67
C ALA A 65 -2.03 11.66 22.44
N MET A 66 -1.24 11.47 23.50
CA MET A 66 0.16 11.04 23.38
C MET A 66 0.28 9.64 22.77
N ALA A 67 -0.55 8.69 23.19
CA ALA A 67 -0.57 7.33 22.66
C ALA A 67 -0.92 7.30 21.16
N ALA A 68 -1.87 8.12 20.72
CA ALA A 68 -2.28 8.21 19.33
C ALA A 68 -1.25 8.95 18.46
N LEU A 69 -0.79 10.14 18.87
CA LEU A 69 -0.03 11.03 18.00
C LEU A 69 1.48 10.76 18.00
N SER A 70 2.06 10.28 19.11
CA SER A 70 3.50 9.99 19.21
C SER A 70 3.99 8.99 18.15
N PRO A 71 3.40 7.77 18.02
CA PRO A 71 3.86 6.82 17.03
C PRO A 71 3.60 7.30 15.60
N VAL A 72 2.51 8.03 15.34
CA VAL A 72 2.22 8.64 14.03
C VAL A 72 3.30 9.64 13.64
N MET A 73 3.69 10.54 14.55
CA MET A 73 4.76 11.51 14.29
C MET A 73 6.11 10.83 14.03
N MET A 74 6.43 9.76 14.76
CA MET A 74 7.68 9.01 14.54
C MET A 74 7.67 8.25 13.20
N CYS A 75 6.56 7.60 12.86
CA CYS A 75 6.39 6.93 11.58
C CYS A 75 6.38 7.93 10.40
N TRP A 76 5.76 9.09 10.58
CA TRP A 76 5.79 10.16 9.58
C TRP A 76 7.22 10.66 9.33
N ARG A 77 7.98 10.96 10.40
CA ARG A 77 9.39 11.34 10.28
C ARG A 77 10.23 10.27 9.58
N ARG A 78 9.99 9.00 9.92
CA ARG A 78 10.68 7.89 9.28
C ARG A 78 10.33 7.78 7.80
N ALA A 79 9.06 7.91 7.43
CA ALA A 79 8.61 7.90 6.05
C ALA A 79 9.18 9.07 5.22
N ILE A 80 9.38 10.24 5.81
CA ILE A 80 10.12 11.34 5.17
C ILE A 80 11.60 10.98 4.98
N ALA A 81 12.24 10.42 6.01
CA ALA A 81 13.65 10.03 5.94
C ALA A 81 13.89 8.93 4.91
N ASP A 82 12.95 8.00 4.75
CA ASP A 82 12.96 6.93 3.77
C ASP A 82 12.52 7.41 2.36
N GLY A 83 12.16 8.69 2.20
CA GLY A 83 11.74 9.28 0.92
C GLY A 83 10.42 8.72 0.40
N GLN A 84 9.57 8.19 1.28
CA GLN A 84 8.20 7.74 0.98
C GLN A 84 7.21 8.89 1.01
N LEU A 85 7.45 9.90 1.84
CA LEU A 85 6.67 11.13 1.94
C LEU A 85 7.51 12.37 1.59
N PRO A 86 6.91 13.42 1.01
CA PRO A 86 7.62 14.65 0.67
C PRO A 86 8.16 15.36 1.92
N ALA A 87 9.43 15.78 1.87
CA ALA A 87 10.10 16.46 2.97
C ALA A 87 9.76 17.96 3.09
N LYS A 88 9.18 18.56 2.04
CA LYS A 88 8.80 19.98 1.99
C LYS A 88 7.32 20.12 1.72
N ASN A 89 6.66 21.06 2.42
CA ASN A 89 5.28 21.43 2.15
C ASN A 89 5.16 21.93 0.70
N GLY A 90 4.27 21.33 -0.09
CA GLY A 90 4.08 21.67 -1.51
C GLY A 90 5.01 20.95 -2.49
N ALA A 91 5.90 20.06 -2.04
CA ALA A 91 6.56 19.14 -2.97
C ALA A 91 5.54 18.13 -3.49
N GLU A 92 5.59 17.86 -4.80
CA GLU A 92 4.73 16.86 -5.43
C GLU A 92 4.86 15.52 -4.71
N PRO A 93 3.74 14.85 -4.37
CA PRO A 93 3.80 13.51 -3.81
C PRO A 93 4.53 12.63 -4.82
N LYS A 94 5.48 11.81 -4.33
CA LYS A 94 6.27 10.89 -5.17
C LYS A 94 5.41 9.97 -6.03
N TYR A 95 4.15 9.79 -5.63
CA TYR A 95 3.17 8.99 -6.31
C TYR A 95 1.85 9.80 -6.39
N GLU A 96 1.36 10.05 -7.60
CA GLU A 96 0.03 10.62 -7.83
C GLU A 96 -1.01 9.49 -7.77
N HIS A 97 -1.69 9.33 -6.63
CA HIS A 97 -2.59 8.21 -6.40
C HIS A 97 -4.04 8.49 -6.81
N VAL A 98 -4.46 9.73 -6.63
CA VAL A 98 -5.79 10.19 -6.95
C VAL A 98 -5.59 11.28 -7.98
N SER A 99 -5.90 10.98 -9.25
CA SER A 99 -5.95 12.03 -10.26
C SER A 99 -7.01 13.03 -9.83
N GLY A 100 -6.80 14.32 -10.11
CA GLY A 100 -7.80 15.31 -9.73
C GLY A 100 -9.19 14.99 -10.30
N TRP A 101 -9.25 14.35 -11.47
CA TRP A 101 -10.51 13.88 -12.06
C TRP A 101 -11.15 12.74 -11.28
N SER A 102 -10.38 11.76 -10.80
CA SER A 102 -10.95 10.71 -9.93
C SER A 102 -11.38 11.27 -8.57
N ALA A 103 -10.66 12.27 -8.06
CA ALA A 103 -11.05 13.01 -6.85
C ALA A 103 -12.41 13.70 -7.03
N ILE A 104 -12.60 14.46 -8.11
CA ILE A 104 -13.89 15.12 -8.38
C ILE A 104 -14.98 14.09 -8.54
N LEU A 105 -14.73 13.01 -9.29
CA LEU A 105 -15.75 11.98 -9.51
C LEU A 105 -16.19 11.40 -8.17
N LEU A 106 -15.24 11.05 -7.29
CA LEU A 106 -15.54 10.56 -5.95
C LEU A 106 -16.29 11.59 -5.11
N LEU A 107 -15.84 12.85 -5.08
CA LEU A 107 -16.50 13.93 -4.36
C LEU A 107 -17.91 14.21 -4.91
N SER A 108 -18.12 14.08 -6.22
CA SER A 108 -19.41 14.28 -6.87
C SER A 108 -20.40 13.17 -6.51
N VAL A 109 -19.93 11.92 -6.43
CA VAL A 109 -20.74 10.79 -5.94
C VAL A 109 -21.06 10.99 -4.48
N MET A 110 -20.10 11.38 -3.64
CA MET A 110 -20.35 11.67 -2.23
C MET A 110 -21.33 12.83 -2.04
N ALA A 111 -21.19 13.91 -2.83
CA ALA A 111 -22.08 15.06 -2.80
C ALA A 111 -23.49 14.67 -3.27
N LEU A 112 -23.60 13.83 -4.29
CA LEU A 112 -24.88 13.30 -4.76
C LEU A 112 -25.56 12.45 -3.68
N ILE A 113 -24.82 11.56 -3.02
CA ILE A 113 -25.34 10.76 -1.90
C ILE A 113 -25.79 11.68 -0.77
N ALA A 114 -24.95 12.64 -0.35
CA ALA A 114 -25.31 13.59 0.69
C ALA A 114 -26.54 14.44 0.33
N TRP A 115 -26.66 14.85 -0.93
CA TRP A 115 -27.80 15.60 -1.45
C TRP A 115 -29.08 14.75 -1.47
N LEU A 116 -29.02 13.50 -1.96
CA LEU A 116 -30.15 12.57 -1.94
C LEU A 116 -30.64 12.31 -0.52
N VAL A 117 -29.70 12.17 0.41
CA VAL A 117 -29.96 11.97 1.83
C VAL A 117 -30.67 13.18 2.42
N TRP A 118 -30.11 14.38 2.23
CA TRP A 118 -30.69 15.63 2.71
C TRP A 118 -32.09 15.86 2.14
N TRP A 119 -32.29 15.59 0.84
CA TRP A 119 -33.59 15.65 0.19
C TRP A 119 -34.58 14.65 0.80
N ALA A 120 -34.16 13.41 1.03
CA ALA A 120 -35.02 12.36 1.59
C ALA A 120 -35.49 12.64 3.02
N ALA A 121 -34.73 13.39 3.82
CA ALA A 121 -35.13 13.76 5.18
C ALA A 121 -35.95 15.06 5.26
N GLY A 122 -35.87 15.91 4.24
CA GLY A 122 -36.62 17.16 4.16
C GLY A 122 -37.98 17.06 3.46
N SER A 123 -38.38 15.88 2.98
CA SER A 123 -39.68 15.70 2.33
C SER A 123 -40.79 15.42 3.35
N ASP A 124 -41.76 16.34 3.44
CA ASP A 124 -42.93 16.29 4.35
C ASP A 124 -43.98 15.21 3.97
N ASP A 125 -43.69 14.34 2.99
CA ASP A 125 -44.63 13.32 2.55
C ASP A 125 -44.72 12.19 3.58
N ALA A 126 -45.73 12.28 4.45
CA ALA A 126 -46.05 11.37 5.56
C ALA A 126 -46.27 9.89 5.16
N ASN A 127 -46.11 9.54 3.89
CA ASN A 127 -46.20 8.16 3.38
C ASN A 127 -44.92 7.65 2.70
N ARG A 128 -43.85 8.45 2.57
CA ARG A 128 -42.55 8.07 1.94
C ARG A 128 -42.71 7.19 0.68
N ARG A 129 -43.72 7.46 -0.15
CA ARG A 129 -44.00 6.66 -1.34
C ARG A 129 -43.09 7.14 -2.45
N ILE A 130 -42.13 6.32 -2.85
CA ILE A 130 -41.40 6.51 -4.09
C ILE A 130 -42.43 6.42 -5.23
N HIS A 131 -42.82 7.57 -5.79
CA HIS A 131 -43.73 7.59 -6.94
C HIS A 131 -43.12 6.79 -8.09
N ALA A 132 -43.94 6.09 -8.88
CA ALA A 132 -43.46 5.26 -9.99
C ALA A 132 -42.56 6.04 -10.98
N GLU A 133 -42.79 7.35 -11.12
CA GLU A 133 -41.99 8.27 -11.94
C GLU A 133 -40.55 8.41 -11.44
N TRP A 134 -40.31 8.27 -10.13
CA TRP A 134 -38.97 8.26 -9.54
C TRP A 134 -38.16 7.05 -10.01
N GLY A 135 -38.80 5.88 -10.12
CA GLY A 135 -38.18 4.69 -10.70
C GLY A 135 -37.76 4.91 -12.15
N THR A 136 -38.56 5.66 -12.92
CA THR A 136 -38.21 6.06 -14.30
C THR A 136 -36.97 6.96 -14.33
N TRP A 137 -36.88 7.97 -13.46
CA TRP A 137 -35.71 8.84 -13.37
C TRP A 137 -34.44 8.11 -12.94
N ILE A 138 -34.53 7.18 -11.98
CA ILE A 138 -33.40 6.33 -11.59
C ILE A 138 -32.92 5.50 -12.79
N VAL A 139 -33.82 4.82 -13.49
CA VAL A 139 -33.46 3.99 -14.65
C VAL A 139 -32.83 4.84 -15.75
N ILE A 140 -33.38 6.01 -16.06
CA ILE A 140 -32.81 6.95 -17.03
C ILE A 140 -31.42 7.41 -16.58
N GLY A 141 -31.26 7.82 -15.32
CA GLY A 141 -29.99 8.28 -14.77
C GLY A 141 -28.91 7.18 -14.79
N LEU A 142 -29.26 5.97 -14.38
CA LEU A 142 -28.37 4.82 -14.40
C LEU A 142 -27.98 4.45 -15.84
N THR A 143 -28.94 4.52 -16.79
CA THR A 143 -28.68 4.30 -18.21
C THR A 143 -27.71 5.34 -18.77
N ILE A 144 -27.92 6.62 -18.47
CA ILE A 144 -27.02 7.70 -18.87
C ILE A 144 -25.63 7.49 -18.27
N ALA A 145 -25.53 7.11 -16.99
CA ALA A 145 -24.27 6.83 -16.33
C ALA A 145 -23.53 5.67 -17.01
N PHE A 146 -24.20 4.55 -17.26
CA PHE A 146 -23.62 3.40 -17.96
C PHE A 146 -23.18 3.74 -19.38
N VAL A 147 -24.02 4.44 -20.15
CA VAL A 147 -23.68 4.89 -21.51
C VAL A 147 -22.48 5.84 -21.48
N SER A 148 -22.42 6.75 -20.50
CA SER A 148 -21.31 7.70 -20.35
C SER A 148 -20.00 6.99 -20.03
N VAL A 149 -20.01 6.02 -19.11
CA VAL A 149 -18.82 5.20 -18.78
C VAL A 149 -18.40 4.36 -19.99
N ALA A 150 -19.34 3.74 -20.70
CA ALA A 150 -19.05 2.96 -21.90
C ALA A 150 -18.52 3.83 -23.06
N ALA A 151 -18.99 5.08 -23.17
CA ALA A 151 -18.57 6.02 -24.21
C ALA A 151 -17.30 6.81 -23.84
N ALA A 152 -16.88 6.82 -22.58
CA ALA A 152 -15.71 7.57 -22.11
C ALA A 152 -14.42 7.30 -22.94
N PRO A 153 -14.09 6.06 -23.35
CA PRO A 153 -12.92 5.79 -24.20
C PRO A 153 -13.03 6.35 -25.63
N LEU A 154 -14.25 6.67 -26.10
CA LEU A 154 -14.51 7.21 -27.43
C LEU A 154 -14.37 8.74 -27.47
N PHE A 155 -14.50 9.41 -26.32
CA PHE A 155 -14.44 10.86 -26.20
C PHE A 155 -13.11 11.46 -26.71
N PRO A 156 -11.92 10.90 -26.38
CA PRO A 156 -10.64 11.38 -26.91
C PRO A 156 -10.48 11.20 -28.42
N ARG A 157 -11.21 10.25 -29.02
CA ARG A 157 -11.22 10.01 -30.47
C ARG A 157 -12.18 10.97 -31.19
N ALA A 158 -13.35 11.22 -30.59
CA ALA A 158 -14.34 12.17 -31.11
C ALA A 158 -13.85 13.62 -31.03
N ALA A 159 -13.20 14.02 -29.93
CA ALA A 159 -12.61 15.35 -29.77
C ALA A 159 -11.52 15.63 -30.81
N ARG A 160 -10.73 14.60 -31.16
CA ARG A 160 -9.74 14.62 -32.25
C ARG A 160 -10.38 14.81 -33.62
N LEU A 161 -11.45 14.06 -33.90
CA LEU A 161 -12.19 14.14 -35.17
C LEU A 161 -12.91 15.47 -35.38
N LEU A 162 -13.35 16.12 -34.30
CA LEU A 162 -14.09 17.38 -34.34
C LEU A 162 -13.19 18.63 -34.25
N GLY A 163 -11.86 18.48 -34.16
CA GLY A 163 -10.91 19.61 -34.11
C GLY A 163 -11.06 20.52 -32.88
N LEU A 164 -11.71 20.04 -31.82
CA LEU A 164 -11.99 20.81 -30.60
C LEU A 164 -10.82 20.86 -29.61
N GLU A 165 -9.67 20.28 -29.97
CA GLU A 165 -8.50 20.12 -29.10
C GLU A 165 -8.01 21.45 -28.52
N LYS A 166 -8.01 22.54 -29.31
CA LYS A 166 -7.53 23.86 -28.87
C LYS A 166 -8.47 24.57 -27.90
N GLY A 167 -9.78 24.29 -27.97
CA GLY A 167 -10.77 24.82 -27.03
C GLY A 167 -10.82 24.03 -25.73
N LEU A 168 -10.76 22.70 -25.85
CA LEU A 168 -10.70 21.78 -24.72
C LEU A 168 -9.43 21.96 -23.88
N THR A 169 -8.27 22.21 -24.50
CA THR A 169 -7.00 22.43 -23.78
C THR A 169 -6.96 23.74 -22.99
N ARG A 170 -7.68 24.77 -23.43
CA ARG A 170 -7.74 26.07 -22.74
C ARG A 170 -8.73 26.07 -21.58
N VAL A 171 -9.85 25.37 -21.74
CA VAL A 171 -10.83 25.15 -20.65
C VAL A 171 -10.29 24.12 -19.65
N SER A 172 -9.60 23.08 -20.13
CA SER A 172 -8.96 22.11 -19.25
C SER A 172 -7.83 22.74 -18.46
N SER A 173 -6.99 23.61 -19.00
CA SER A 173 -5.89 24.19 -18.21
C SER A 173 -6.35 25.09 -17.06
N VAL A 174 -7.47 25.80 -17.22
CA VAL A 174 -8.07 26.63 -16.14
C VAL A 174 -8.78 25.78 -15.11
N LEU A 175 -9.47 24.71 -15.52
CA LEU A 175 -10.13 23.79 -14.60
C LEU A 175 -9.13 22.83 -13.93
N ASN A 176 -8.02 22.47 -14.59
CA ASN A 176 -7.07 21.48 -14.10
C ASN A 176 -6.32 21.97 -12.87
N ALA A 177 -6.04 23.26 -12.71
CA ALA A 177 -5.31 23.78 -11.55
C ALA A 177 -6.00 23.47 -10.19
N PRO A 178 -7.28 23.82 -9.95
CA PRO A 178 -7.96 23.43 -8.71
C PRO A 178 -8.16 21.91 -8.60
N ILE A 179 -8.30 21.23 -9.74
CA ILE A 179 -8.50 19.77 -9.82
C ILE A 179 -7.23 19.02 -9.37
N GLU A 180 -6.08 19.43 -9.90
CA GLU A 180 -4.75 18.92 -9.52
C GLU A 180 -4.44 19.25 -8.06
N PHE A 181 -4.82 20.42 -7.55
CA PHE A 181 -4.69 20.75 -6.14
C PHE A 181 -5.48 19.78 -5.24
N VAL A 182 -6.75 19.53 -5.55
CA VAL A 182 -7.59 18.58 -4.78
C VAL A 182 -7.01 17.16 -4.88
N GLY A 183 -6.60 16.73 -6.08
CA GLY A 183 -5.94 15.42 -6.28
C GLY A 183 -4.65 15.30 -5.45
N GLY A 184 -3.79 16.32 -5.47
CA GLY A 184 -2.56 16.38 -4.69
C GLY A 184 -2.82 16.35 -3.19
N MET A 185 -3.83 17.06 -2.70
CA MET A 185 -4.24 17.05 -1.28
C MET A 185 -4.73 15.66 -0.84
N LEU A 186 -5.60 15.03 -1.63
CA LEU A 186 -6.09 13.68 -1.33
C LEU A 186 -4.97 12.64 -1.40
N SER A 187 -4.05 12.77 -2.37
CA SER A 187 -2.87 11.90 -2.48
C SER A 187 -1.95 12.04 -1.27
N ALA A 188 -1.74 13.26 -0.77
CA ALA A 188 -0.96 13.52 0.43
C ALA A 188 -1.63 12.93 1.69
N LEU A 189 -2.95 13.08 1.83
CA LEU A 189 -3.72 12.47 2.91
C LEU A 189 -3.63 10.94 2.87
N ASP A 190 -3.83 10.33 1.70
CA ASP A 190 -3.71 8.87 1.53
C ASP A 190 -2.29 8.39 1.88
N GLY A 191 -1.25 9.13 1.47
CA GLY A 191 0.13 8.85 1.85
C GLY A 191 0.38 8.90 3.36
N ILE A 192 -0.19 9.87 4.08
CA ILE A 192 -0.10 9.97 5.54
C ILE A 192 -0.81 8.79 6.21
N LEU A 193 -2.00 8.42 5.74
CA LEU A 193 -2.74 7.27 6.26
C LEU A 193 -1.91 5.98 6.09
N VAL A 194 -1.34 5.76 4.90
CA VAL A 194 -0.60 4.53 4.57
C VAL A 194 0.76 4.44 5.27
N PHE A 195 1.54 5.52 5.28
CA PHE A 195 2.92 5.49 5.78
C PHE A 195 3.10 5.98 7.22
N ALA A 196 2.21 6.82 7.74
CA ALA A 196 2.30 7.28 9.12
C ALA A 196 1.33 6.51 10.03
N VAL A 197 0.03 6.57 9.74
CA VAL A 197 -1.01 6.05 10.65
C VAL A 197 -1.02 4.53 10.66
N SER A 198 -1.04 3.87 9.50
CA SER A 198 -1.01 2.41 9.44
C SER A 198 0.26 1.84 10.11
N ASN A 199 1.42 2.47 9.88
CA ASN A 199 2.66 2.09 10.54
C ASN A 199 2.64 2.30 12.07
N SER A 200 1.93 3.32 12.55
CA SER A 200 1.85 3.61 13.98
C SER A 200 1.21 2.49 14.79
N VAL A 201 0.36 1.67 14.15
CA VAL A 201 -0.28 0.49 14.75
C VAL A 201 0.49 -0.81 14.46
N GLY A 202 1.74 -0.70 14.02
CA GLY A 202 2.66 -1.83 13.90
C GLY A 202 2.59 -2.59 12.59
N THR A 203 1.93 -2.09 11.53
CA THR A 203 1.84 -2.84 10.27
C THR A 203 3.19 -3.07 9.58
N ASN A 204 4.21 -2.26 9.85
CA ASN A 204 5.58 -2.43 9.31
C ASN A 204 6.46 -3.44 10.06
N ARG A 205 5.95 -4.19 11.05
CA ARG A 205 6.79 -5.11 11.82
C ARG A 205 6.86 -6.50 11.17
N ASP A 206 8.06 -7.04 11.08
CA ASP A 206 8.25 -8.39 10.52
C ASP A 206 7.75 -9.48 11.47
N ASN A 207 7.79 -9.21 12.78
CA ASN A 207 7.25 -10.12 13.77
C ASN A 207 5.71 -10.06 13.76
N PHE A 208 5.09 -11.13 13.25
CA PHE A 208 3.65 -11.35 13.26
C PHE A 208 3.03 -11.00 14.62
N PHE A 209 3.49 -11.61 15.71
CA PHE A 209 2.89 -11.41 17.05
C PHE A 209 2.86 -9.93 17.46
N LEU A 210 3.96 -9.22 17.21
CA LEU A 210 4.06 -7.81 17.55
C LEU A 210 3.06 -6.94 16.77
N ARG A 211 2.84 -7.24 15.48
CA ARG A 211 1.84 -6.52 14.67
C ARG A 211 0.45 -6.63 15.28
N TYR A 212 0.01 -7.85 15.58
CA TYR A 212 -1.35 -8.08 16.11
C TYR A 212 -1.51 -7.48 17.50
N VAL A 213 -0.51 -7.61 18.38
CA VAL A 213 -0.60 -7.06 19.74
C VAL A 213 -0.75 -5.54 19.69
N ILE A 214 0.05 -4.83 18.89
CA ILE A 214 -0.04 -3.37 18.79
C ILE A 214 -1.38 -2.95 18.17
N LEU A 215 -1.78 -3.59 17.06
CA LEU A 215 -3.04 -3.31 16.37
C LEU A 215 -4.25 -3.54 17.27
N LEU A 216 -4.33 -4.71 17.91
CA LEU A 216 -5.43 -5.06 18.81
C LEU A 216 -5.44 -4.17 20.04
N ALA A 217 -4.28 -3.83 20.63
CA ALA A 217 -4.21 -2.89 21.75
C ALA A 217 -4.79 -1.52 21.38
N ALA A 218 -4.44 -0.99 20.21
CA ALA A 218 -4.97 0.30 19.75
C ALA A 218 -6.48 0.26 19.51
N ILE A 219 -6.98 -0.74 18.76
CA ILE A 219 -8.41 -0.87 18.42
C ILE A 219 -9.25 -1.16 19.65
N SER A 220 -8.82 -2.11 20.50
CA SER A 220 -9.56 -2.46 21.72
C SER A 220 -9.58 -1.30 22.71
N ALA A 221 -8.51 -0.53 22.83
CA ALA A 221 -8.50 0.70 23.62
C ALA A 221 -9.46 1.74 23.04
N CYS A 222 -9.48 1.95 21.72
CA CYS A 222 -10.42 2.87 21.10
C CYS A 222 -11.89 2.47 21.37
N ALA A 223 -12.20 1.17 21.28
CA ALA A 223 -13.53 0.67 21.58
C ALA A 223 -13.88 0.78 23.07
N ALA A 224 -12.98 0.40 23.97
CA ALA A 224 -13.21 0.47 25.40
C ALA A 224 -13.35 1.92 25.89
N LEU A 225 -12.46 2.82 25.47
CA LEU A 225 -12.59 4.25 25.79
C LEU A 225 -13.84 4.85 25.15
N GLY A 226 -14.19 4.45 23.92
CA GLY A 226 -15.45 4.81 23.28
C GLY A 226 -16.69 4.34 24.05
N TYR A 227 -16.57 3.31 24.90
CA TYR A 227 -17.66 2.86 25.77
C TYR A 227 -17.67 3.60 27.13
N TYR A 228 -16.51 3.71 27.79
CA TYR A 228 -16.38 4.21 29.16
C TYR A 228 -16.25 5.72 29.28
N TRP A 229 -15.79 6.44 28.25
CA TRP A 229 -15.70 7.89 28.33
C TRP A 229 -17.08 8.55 28.25
N PRO A 230 -17.23 9.72 28.88
CA PRO A 230 -18.45 10.51 28.76
C PRO A 230 -18.59 11.10 27.35
N ALA A 231 -19.83 11.21 26.89
CA ALA A 231 -20.17 11.99 25.70
C ALA A 231 -19.86 13.48 25.92
N PRO A 232 -19.41 14.23 24.89
CA PRO A 232 -19.07 13.80 23.52
C PRO A 232 -17.63 13.27 23.37
N TRP A 233 -16.81 13.32 24.42
CA TRP A 233 -15.37 13.04 24.30
C TRP A 233 -15.05 11.60 23.89
N ALA A 234 -15.95 10.66 24.19
CA ALA A 234 -15.88 9.29 23.69
C ALA A 234 -15.86 9.16 22.15
N PHE A 235 -16.30 10.17 21.39
CA PHE A 235 -16.16 10.17 19.94
C PHE A 235 -14.71 10.25 19.47
N VAL A 236 -13.83 10.89 20.24
CA VAL A 236 -12.41 11.04 19.88
C VAL A 236 -11.73 9.68 19.67
N PRO A 237 -11.77 8.73 20.63
CA PRO A 237 -11.20 7.40 20.43
C PRO A 237 -11.92 6.59 19.34
N ILE A 238 -13.23 6.76 19.17
CA ILE A 238 -14.00 6.07 18.11
C ILE A 238 -13.55 6.54 16.72
N VAL A 239 -13.47 7.86 16.50
CA VAL A 239 -12.98 8.46 15.26
C VAL A 239 -11.54 8.04 15.00
N TRP A 240 -10.70 7.99 16.03
CA TRP A 240 -9.34 7.48 15.89
C TRP A 240 -9.31 5.99 15.47
N GLY A 241 -10.19 5.17 16.02
CA GLY A 241 -10.39 3.77 15.60
C GLY A 241 -10.78 3.64 14.13
N PHE A 242 -11.70 4.49 13.65
CA PHE A 242 -12.03 4.56 12.21
C PHE A 242 -10.83 4.96 11.36
N VAL A 243 -10.08 5.99 11.77
CA VAL A 243 -8.87 6.44 11.08
C VAL A 243 -7.83 5.32 10.97
N ILE A 244 -7.63 4.55 12.05
CA ILE A 244 -6.76 3.35 12.02
C ILE A 244 -7.29 2.33 11.02
N ALA A 245 -8.58 2.00 11.08
CA ALA A 245 -9.17 0.98 10.22
C ALA A 245 -9.06 1.33 8.72
N PHE A 246 -9.38 2.57 8.37
CA PHE A 246 -9.20 3.08 7.01
C PHE A 246 -7.72 3.06 6.61
N SER A 247 -6.82 3.48 7.48
CA SER A 247 -5.37 3.52 7.16
C SER A 247 -4.79 2.14 6.85
N VAL A 248 -5.11 1.13 7.66
CA VAL A 248 -4.64 -0.25 7.44
C VAL A 248 -5.26 -0.83 6.16
N SER A 249 -6.55 -0.59 5.94
CA SER A 249 -7.24 -1.00 4.71
C SER A 249 -6.62 -0.38 3.45
N ARG A 250 -6.35 0.93 3.47
CA ARG A 250 -5.69 1.64 2.37
C ARG A 250 -4.31 1.10 2.07
N ARG A 251 -3.52 0.83 3.12
CA ARG A 251 -2.20 0.23 2.97
C ARG A 251 -2.27 -1.17 2.35
N TRP A 252 -3.20 -2.01 2.79
CA TRP A 252 -3.40 -3.32 2.18
C TRP A 252 -3.78 -3.21 0.69
N ALA A 253 -4.67 -2.29 0.33
CA ALA A 253 -5.03 -2.04 -1.07
C ALA A 253 -3.83 -1.60 -1.93
N TRP A 254 -2.91 -0.80 -1.37
CA TRP A 254 -1.68 -0.41 -2.08
C TRP A 254 -0.74 -1.59 -2.31
N ILE A 255 -0.56 -2.44 -1.29
CA ILE A 255 0.24 -3.65 -1.39
C ILE A 255 -0.34 -4.57 -2.48
N GLU A 256 -1.66 -4.68 -2.55
CA GLU A 256 -2.34 -5.49 -3.57
C GLU A 256 -2.15 -4.93 -4.97
N GLY A 257 -2.28 -3.62 -5.16
CA GLY A 257 -2.01 -2.97 -6.45
C GLY A 257 -0.53 -3.08 -6.86
N ASP A 258 0.40 -2.98 -5.91
CA ASP A 258 1.82 -3.21 -6.19
C ASP A 258 2.09 -4.66 -6.59
N ARG A 259 1.38 -5.61 -5.98
CA ARG A 259 1.47 -7.04 -6.28
C ARG A 259 1.05 -7.31 -7.73
N GLU A 260 -0.05 -6.69 -8.17
CA GLU A 260 -0.51 -6.75 -9.57
C GLU A 260 0.54 -6.23 -10.55
N LEU A 261 1.14 -5.07 -10.26
CA LEU A 261 2.18 -4.48 -11.10
C LEU A 261 3.43 -5.36 -11.17
N ALA A 262 3.86 -5.91 -10.04
CA ALA A 262 5.02 -6.80 -9.97
C ALA A 262 4.80 -8.12 -10.71
N MET A 263 3.56 -8.61 -10.76
CA MET A 263 3.19 -9.79 -11.53
C MET A 263 3.12 -9.53 -13.03
N LEU A 264 2.61 -8.38 -13.45
CA LEU A 264 2.52 -8.02 -14.87
C LEU A 264 3.88 -7.73 -15.49
N ASN A 265 4.84 -7.25 -14.70
CA ASN A 265 6.16 -6.85 -15.19
C ASN A 265 7.28 -7.40 -14.30
N PRO A 266 7.89 -8.54 -14.67
CA PRO A 266 8.90 -9.19 -13.83
C PRO A 266 10.21 -8.41 -13.72
N THR A 267 10.51 -7.51 -14.67
CA THR A 267 11.75 -6.70 -14.72
C THR A 267 11.61 -5.32 -14.07
N LEU A 268 10.39 -4.93 -13.65
CA LEU A 268 10.12 -3.63 -13.06
C LEU A 268 10.93 -3.49 -11.76
N SER A 269 11.75 -2.44 -11.70
CA SER A 269 12.61 -2.18 -10.54
C SER A 269 11.77 -1.90 -9.30
N GLN A 270 12.29 -2.26 -8.11
CA GLN A 270 11.66 -1.96 -6.82
C GLN A 270 11.30 -0.46 -6.64
N GLN A 271 11.84 0.43 -7.46
CA GLN A 271 11.53 1.86 -7.46
C GLN A 271 10.07 2.17 -7.85
N HIS A 272 9.38 1.25 -8.53
CA HIS A 272 7.96 1.40 -8.89
C HIS A 272 7.02 0.74 -7.88
N ILE A 273 7.56 0.00 -6.92
CA ILE A 273 6.82 -0.57 -5.80
C ILE A 273 6.75 0.50 -4.70
N ARG A 274 5.56 0.77 -4.18
CA ARG A 274 5.31 1.86 -3.23
C ARG A 274 5.60 1.44 -1.80
N VAL A 275 5.07 0.29 -1.40
CA VAL A 275 5.13 -0.19 0.01
C VAL A 275 6.10 -1.35 0.18
N GLY A 276 6.19 -2.23 -0.82
CA GLY A 276 6.97 -3.47 -0.76
C GLY A 276 6.14 -4.69 -0.38
N PHE A 277 6.74 -5.88 -0.48
CA PHE A 277 6.11 -7.18 -0.23
C PHE A 277 6.61 -7.86 1.06
N ALA A 278 7.21 -7.10 1.97
CA ALA A 278 7.75 -7.66 3.21
C ALA A 278 6.64 -8.26 4.11
N GLN A 279 5.44 -7.68 4.08
CA GLN A 279 4.31 -8.11 4.91
C GLN A 279 3.05 -8.29 4.07
N ASN A 280 2.36 -9.41 4.30
CA ASN A 280 0.98 -9.60 3.85
C ASN A 280 0.04 -9.05 4.94
N LEU A 281 -0.66 -7.96 4.64
CA LEU A 281 -1.57 -7.28 5.58
C LEU A 281 -3.03 -7.71 5.46
N ARG A 282 -3.32 -8.78 4.72
CA ARG A 282 -4.69 -9.27 4.51
C ARG A 282 -5.40 -9.53 5.83
N ASP A 283 -4.74 -10.20 6.76
CA ASP A 283 -5.36 -10.64 8.01
C ASP A 283 -5.56 -9.44 8.97
N GLU A 284 -4.63 -8.48 8.99
CA GLU A 284 -4.79 -7.20 9.70
C GLU A 284 -5.93 -6.37 9.12
N ALA A 285 -6.07 -6.32 7.78
CA ALA A 285 -7.19 -5.66 7.11
C ALA A 285 -8.53 -6.29 7.53
N LEU A 286 -8.61 -7.62 7.60
CA LEU A 286 -9.81 -8.32 8.08
C LEU A 286 -10.13 -7.98 9.54
N ILE A 287 -9.12 -7.88 10.42
CA ILE A 287 -9.33 -7.50 11.83
C ILE A 287 -9.87 -6.06 11.94
N VAL A 288 -9.32 -5.11 11.20
CA VAL A 288 -9.83 -3.74 11.26
C VAL A 288 -11.25 -3.63 10.68
N PHE A 289 -11.57 -4.39 9.62
CA PHE A 289 -12.95 -4.46 9.13
C PHE A 289 -13.88 -5.09 10.17
N LEU A 290 -13.46 -6.17 10.83
CA LEU A 290 -14.23 -6.79 11.90
C LEU A 290 -14.45 -5.82 13.07
N SER A 291 -13.47 -4.96 13.37
CA SER A 291 -13.62 -3.95 14.42
C SER A 291 -14.71 -2.91 14.16
N MET A 292 -15.11 -2.70 12.89
CA MET A 292 -16.22 -1.80 12.53
C MET A 292 -17.55 -2.28 13.12
N PHE A 293 -17.73 -3.61 13.27
CA PHE A 293 -18.92 -4.18 13.93
C PHE A 293 -19.02 -3.82 15.42
N LEU A 294 -17.94 -3.30 16.01
CA LEU A 294 -17.93 -2.80 17.37
C LEU A 294 -17.90 -1.26 17.41
N LEU A 295 -17.07 -0.62 16.58
CA LEU A 295 -16.89 0.83 16.59
C LEU A 295 -18.12 1.60 16.10
N VAL A 296 -18.86 1.06 15.14
CA VAL A 296 -20.08 1.71 14.62
C VAL A 296 -21.22 1.72 15.65
N PRO A 297 -21.61 0.60 16.28
CA PRO A 297 -22.58 0.62 17.38
C PRO A 297 -22.19 1.56 18.52
N LEU A 298 -20.89 1.62 18.86
CA LEU A 298 -20.38 2.54 19.87
C LEU A 298 -20.57 4.01 19.44
N ALA A 299 -20.35 4.33 18.16
CA ALA A 299 -20.60 5.67 17.63
C ALA A 299 -22.08 6.07 17.75
N LEU A 300 -22.99 5.16 17.40
CA LEU A 300 -24.45 5.38 17.52
C LEU A 300 -24.86 5.59 18.97
N ARG A 301 -24.38 4.73 19.89
CA ARG A 301 -24.58 4.88 21.33
C ARG A 301 -24.10 6.24 21.84
N GLN A 302 -22.89 6.65 21.47
CA GLN A 302 -22.35 7.93 21.91
C GLN A 302 -23.11 9.12 21.32
N GLY A 303 -23.68 8.96 20.12
CA GLY A 303 -24.60 9.93 19.54
C GLY A 303 -25.84 10.11 20.40
N GLN A 304 -26.50 9.01 20.77
CA GLN A 304 -27.67 9.02 21.65
C GLN A 304 -27.35 9.64 23.01
N LEU A 305 -26.27 9.21 23.68
CA LEU A 305 -25.87 9.76 24.98
C LEU A 305 -25.57 11.25 24.93
N TRP A 306 -24.93 11.71 23.83
CA TRP A 306 -24.71 13.14 23.63
C TRP A 306 -26.02 13.89 23.44
N ALA A 307 -26.96 13.35 22.67
CA ALA A 307 -28.25 13.99 22.43
C ALA A 307 -29.11 14.06 23.70
N GLU A 308 -29.16 12.99 24.49
CA GLU A 308 -29.83 12.98 25.81
C GLU A 308 -29.27 14.06 26.74
N ALA A 309 -27.95 14.24 26.76
CA ALA A 309 -27.31 15.29 27.54
C ALA A 309 -27.65 16.72 27.07
N ASN A 310 -28.16 16.87 25.85
CA ASN A 310 -28.60 18.14 25.27
C ASN A 310 -30.12 18.23 25.11
N GLU A 311 -30.89 17.34 25.76
CA GLU A 311 -32.35 17.29 25.70
C GLU A 311 -32.91 17.10 24.27
N VAL A 312 -32.13 16.46 23.39
CA VAL A 312 -32.52 16.08 22.03
C VAL A 312 -32.73 14.58 21.99
N ALA A 313 -33.87 14.12 21.48
CA ALA A 313 -34.03 12.69 21.15
C ALA A 313 -33.38 12.45 19.78
N LEU A 314 -32.53 11.43 19.65
CA LEU A 314 -32.06 10.95 18.34
C LEU A 314 -32.80 9.66 17.98
N PHE A 315 -32.75 8.68 18.87
CA PHE A 315 -33.44 7.41 18.74
C PHE A 315 -34.55 7.29 19.79
N THR A 316 -35.65 6.65 19.41
CA THR A 316 -36.68 6.23 20.36
C THR A 316 -36.32 4.84 20.88
N LEU A 317 -36.32 4.72 22.21
CA LEU A 317 -36.01 3.48 22.91
C LEU A 317 -37.30 2.86 23.44
N SER A 318 -37.43 1.54 23.35
CA SER A 318 -38.53 0.83 24.01
C SER A 318 -38.45 1.01 25.54
N LYS A 319 -39.59 0.89 26.23
CA LYS A 319 -39.69 1.19 27.68
C LYS A 319 -38.73 0.40 28.57
N ASP A 320 -38.27 -0.76 28.11
CA ASP A 320 -37.37 -1.65 28.84
C ASP A 320 -35.92 -1.61 28.31
N ALA A 321 -35.61 -0.72 27.37
CA ALA A 321 -34.30 -0.66 26.73
C ALA A 321 -33.30 0.18 27.55
N ASP A 322 -32.15 -0.41 27.85
CA ASP A 322 -31.04 0.27 28.53
C ASP A 322 -30.08 0.91 27.51
N VAL A 323 -30.10 2.25 27.40
CA VAL A 323 -29.22 3.06 26.54
C VAL A 323 -27.74 2.72 26.75
N HIS A 324 -27.34 2.32 27.96
CA HIS A 324 -25.95 2.00 28.27
C HIS A 324 -25.55 0.58 27.83
N SER A 325 -26.51 -0.29 27.48
CA SER A 325 -26.28 -1.66 27.04
C SER A 325 -25.68 -1.73 25.64
N LEU A 326 -24.40 -2.13 25.55
CA LEU A 326 -23.72 -2.33 24.28
C LEU A 326 -24.40 -3.43 23.43
N ALA A 327 -24.95 -4.46 24.06
CA ALA A 327 -25.59 -5.57 23.36
C ALA A 327 -26.82 -5.12 22.57
N MET A 328 -27.59 -4.16 23.10
CA MET A 328 -28.73 -3.58 22.41
C MET A 328 -28.29 -2.80 21.16
N TRP A 329 -27.24 -1.97 21.25
CA TRP A 329 -26.71 -1.25 20.09
C TRP A 329 -26.11 -2.18 19.03
N ILE A 330 -25.43 -3.26 19.45
CA ILE A 330 -24.94 -4.29 18.53
C ILE A 330 -26.12 -5.01 17.86
N SER A 331 -27.18 -5.33 18.60
CA SER A 331 -28.38 -5.97 18.05
C SER A 331 -29.09 -5.07 17.06
N PHE A 332 -29.31 -3.79 17.40
CA PHE A 332 -29.90 -2.79 16.51
C PHE A 332 -29.08 -2.68 15.22
N TYR A 333 -27.78 -2.48 15.36
CA TYR A 333 -26.85 -2.41 14.24
C TYR A 333 -26.85 -3.67 13.39
N GLY A 334 -26.86 -4.85 14.02
CA GLY A 334 -26.92 -6.14 13.32
C GLY A 334 -28.20 -6.32 12.52
N THR A 335 -29.35 -5.89 13.05
CA THR A 335 -30.63 -5.89 12.34
C THR A 335 -30.61 -4.94 11.14
N GLU A 336 -30.10 -3.72 11.31
CA GLU A 336 -29.96 -2.76 10.21
C GLU A 336 -28.97 -3.23 9.14
N LEU A 337 -27.89 -3.90 9.55
CA LEU A 337 -26.94 -4.50 8.63
C LEU A 337 -27.53 -5.69 7.87
N ALA A 338 -28.32 -6.54 8.54
CA ALA A 338 -28.98 -7.67 7.89
C ALA A 338 -29.89 -7.20 6.74
N LYS A 339 -30.62 -6.08 6.92
CA LYS A 339 -31.41 -5.46 5.85
C LYS A 339 -30.58 -4.97 4.66
N ALA A 340 -29.30 -4.69 4.87
CA ALA A 340 -28.42 -4.15 3.84
C ALA A 340 -27.76 -5.23 2.96
N VAL A 341 -27.69 -6.48 3.43
CA VAL A 341 -27.11 -7.59 2.67
C VAL A 341 -28.07 -7.99 1.54
N PRO A 342 -27.64 -7.98 0.25
CA PRO A 342 -28.53 -8.29 -0.88
C PRO A 342 -29.25 -9.65 -0.79
N PHE A 343 -28.62 -10.62 -0.12
CA PHE A 343 -29.18 -11.96 0.09
C PHE A 343 -30.20 -12.04 1.24
N VAL A 344 -30.31 -11.00 2.06
CA VAL A 344 -31.22 -10.91 3.20
C VAL A 344 -32.27 -9.82 2.97
N ASP A 345 -32.09 -8.97 1.95
CA ASP A 345 -33.04 -7.95 1.47
C ASP A 345 -34.42 -8.53 1.09
N TRP A 346 -34.54 -9.85 0.85
CA TRP A 346 -35.85 -10.50 0.75
C TRP A 346 -36.68 -10.33 2.03
N ALA A 347 -36.06 -10.19 3.20
CA ALA A 347 -36.77 -9.97 4.45
C ALA A 347 -37.63 -8.70 4.39
N GLU A 348 -37.17 -7.66 3.68
CA GLU A 348 -37.95 -6.44 3.44
C GLU A 348 -39.09 -6.69 2.43
N VAL A 349 -38.83 -7.47 1.37
CA VAL A 349 -39.83 -7.89 0.38
C VAL A 349 -40.96 -8.72 1.00
N TYR A 350 -40.64 -9.55 2.00
CA TYR A 350 -41.59 -10.40 2.71
C TYR A 350 -42.13 -9.77 4.01
N HIS A 351 -41.84 -8.49 4.27
CA HIS A 351 -42.28 -7.77 5.48
C HIS A 351 -41.92 -8.48 6.80
N VAL A 352 -40.72 -9.06 6.88
CA VAL A 352 -40.19 -9.62 8.13
C VAL A 352 -39.73 -8.45 8.99
N GLU A 353 -40.64 -7.91 9.79
CA GLU A 353 -40.35 -6.84 10.75
C GLU A 353 -39.61 -7.42 11.95
N GLY A 354 -38.41 -6.92 12.21
CA GLY A 354 -37.66 -7.25 13.43
C GLY A 354 -38.17 -6.40 14.60
N GLU A 355 -38.46 -7.02 15.74
CA GLU A 355 -38.71 -6.32 17.00
C GLU A 355 -37.38 -5.71 17.52
N ALA A 356 -36.96 -4.59 16.93
CA ALA A 356 -35.76 -3.89 17.39
C ALA A 356 -36.12 -2.95 18.57
N PRO A 357 -35.38 -2.98 19.68
CA PRO A 357 -35.64 -2.12 20.84
C PRO A 357 -35.28 -0.64 20.63
N VAL A 358 -34.72 -0.29 19.46
CA VAL A 358 -34.28 1.05 19.07
C VAL A 358 -34.87 1.37 17.71
N GLU A 359 -35.51 2.53 17.60
CA GLU A 359 -36.08 3.04 16.36
C GLU A 359 -35.50 4.43 16.03
N ALA A 360 -35.18 4.65 14.75
CA ALA A 360 -34.72 5.95 14.25
C ALA A 360 -35.93 6.77 13.78
N VAL A 361 -36.38 7.71 14.61
CA VAL A 361 -37.57 8.53 14.32
C VAL A 361 -37.19 9.91 13.81
N GLU A 362 -36.09 10.47 14.32
CA GLU A 362 -35.69 11.84 14.01
C GLU A 362 -34.88 11.92 12.70
N PRO A 363 -35.01 13.02 11.92
CA PRO A 363 -34.31 13.19 10.64
C PRO A 363 -32.80 12.96 10.73
N PHE A 364 -32.17 13.43 11.80
CA PHE A 364 -30.73 13.24 12.01
C PHE A 364 -30.37 11.78 12.32
N ALA A 365 -31.20 11.06 13.06
CA ALA A 365 -30.95 9.64 13.34
C ALA A 365 -31.13 8.79 12.07
N LEU A 366 -32.10 9.12 11.23
CA LEU A 366 -32.26 8.51 9.90
C LEU A 366 -31.03 8.76 9.03
N HIS A 367 -30.48 9.97 9.03
CA HIS A 367 -29.21 10.28 8.36
C HIS A 367 -28.03 9.48 8.91
N ALA A 368 -27.94 9.34 10.24
CA ALA A 368 -26.87 8.58 10.88
C ALA A 368 -26.94 7.08 10.54
N VAL A 369 -28.14 6.48 10.58
CA VAL A 369 -28.37 5.07 10.18
C VAL A 369 -28.07 4.89 8.70
N PHE A 370 -28.54 5.80 7.84
CA PHE A 370 -28.26 5.73 6.41
C PHE A 370 -26.78 5.87 6.09
N ALA A 371 -26.09 6.86 6.66
CA ALA A 371 -24.66 7.08 6.44
C ALA A 371 -23.85 5.86 6.91
N THR A 372 -24.25 5.27 8.03
CA THR A 372 -23.70 4.03 8.53
C THR A 372 -23.88 2.90 7.53
N ARG A 373 -25.10 2.71 7.00
CA ARG A 373 -25.43 1.70 5.98
C ARG A 373 -24.59 1.88 4.71
N VAL A 374 -24.53 3.08 4.15
CA VAL A 374 -23.69 3.37 2.97
C VAL A 374 -22.22 3.07 3.23
N LEU A 375 -21.70 3.48 4.39
CA LEU A 375 -20.31 3.23 4.75
C LEU A 375 -20.02 1.73 4.79
N ILE A 376 -20.91 0.94 5.39
CA ILE A 376 -20.70 -0.51 5.49
C ILE A 376 -20.93 -1.20 4.17
N ASP A 377 -21.96 -0.84 3.42
CA ASP A 377 -22.22 -1.45 2.12
C ASP A 377 -21.02 -1.25 1.20
N LEU A 378 -20.48 -0.03 1.14
CA LEU A 378 -19.27 0.26 0.36
C LEU A 378 -18.05 -0.48 0.90
N VAL A 379 -17.79 -0.44 2.21
CA VAL A 379 -16.60 -1.04 2.81
C VAL A 379 -16.65 -2.57 2.78
N PHE A 380 -17.78 -3.16 3.17
CA PHE A 380 -17.99 -4.60 3.25
C PHE A 380 -18.04 -5.23 1.85
N LEU A 381 -18.80 -4.65 0.91
CA LEU A 381 -18.86 -5.17 -0.45
C LEU A 381 -17.49 -5.04 -1.14
N ALA A 382 -16.79 -3.92 -0.96
CA ALA A 382 -15.43 -3.76 -1.48
C ALA A 382 -14.45 -4.76 -0.85
N ALA A 383 -14.47 -4.91 0.48
CA ALA A 383 -13.60 -5.84 1.20
C ALA A 383 -13.88 -7.30 0.81
N LEU A 384 -15.15 -7.69 0.67
CA LEU A 384 -15.56 -9.03 0.27
C LEU A 384 -15.16 -9.33 -1.17
N LEU A 385 -15.45 -8.43 -2.12
CA LEU A 385 -15.02 -8.55 -3.50
C LEU A 385 -13.51 -8.66 -3.58
N GLN A 386 -12.78 -7.78 -2.89
CA GLN A 386 -11.32 -7.80 -2.90
C GLN A 386 -10.76 -9.09 -2.27
N ALA A 387 -11.36 -9.60 -1.19
CA ALA A 387 -10.98 -10.88 -0.59
C ALA A 387 -11.22 -12.06 -1.52
N ILE A 388 -12.38 -12.12 -2.18
CA ILE A 388 -12.73 -13.17 -3.17
C ILE A 388 -11.79 -13.08 -4.37
N THR A 389 -11.57 -11.89 -4.94
CA THR A 389 -10.68 -11.68 -6.07
C THR A 389 -9.25 -12.08 -5.70
N SER A 390 -8.75 -11.71 -4.52
CA SER A 390 -7.43 -12.15 -4.05
C SER A 390 -7.35 -13.67 -3.92
N ALA A 391 -8.33 -14.31 -3.27
CA ALA A 391 -8.33 -15.76 -3.07
C ALA A 391 -8.42 -16.53 -4.40
N SER A 392 -9.30 -16.10 -5.30
CA SER A 392 -9.45 -16.65 -6.65
C SER A 392 -8.15 -16.51 -7.45
N ARG A 393 -7.50 -15.35 -7.38
CA ARG A 393 -6.25 -15.08 -8.09
C ARG A 393 -5.09 -15.90 -7.56
N ASP A 394 -4.98 -16.06 -6.24
CA ASP A 394 -3.95 -16.91 -5.63
C ASP A 394 -4.12 -18.37 -6.08
N ALA A 395 -5.37 -18.87 -6.10
CA ALA A 395 -5.68 -20.20 -6.60
C ALA A 395 -5.35 -20.33 -8.10
N GLN A 396 -5.74 -19.34 -8.91
CA GLN A 396 -5.49 -19.32 -10.35
C GLN A 396 -3.99 -19.26 -10.67
N GLN A 397 -3.22 -18.47 -9.93
CA GLN A 397 -1.76 -18.42 -10.08
C GLN A 397 -1.10 -19.76 -9.73
N ARG A 398 -1.49 -20.38 -8.61
CA ARG A 398 -0.97 -21.69 -8.25
C ARG A 398 -1.30 -22.74 -9.31
N ASP A 399 -2.50 -22.68 -9.88
CA ASP A 399 -2.89 -23.54 -11.01
C ASP A 399 -2.04 -23.26 -12.27
N LEU A 400 -1.84 -21.98 -12.61
CA LEU A 400 -1.02 -21.56 -13.75
C LEU A 400 0.44 -21.98 -13.61
N PHE A 401 1.00 -21.94 -12.40
CA PHE A 401 2.38 -22.30 -12.12
C PHE A 401 2.58 -23.82 -12.02
N TYR A 402 1.86 -24.50 -11.11
CA TYR A 402 2.08 -25.92 -10.84
C TYR A 402 1.47 -26.85 -11.88
N ARG A 403 0.23 -26.58 -12.34
CA ARG A 403 -0.50 -27.49 -13.25
C ARG A 403 -0.28 -27.14 -14.70
N LYS A 404 -0.56 -25.88 -15.08
CA LYS A 404 -0.52 -25.45 -16.49
C LYS A 404 0.88 -25.05 -16.97
N ARG A 405 1.82 -24.78 -16.04
CA ARG A 405 3.20 -24.32 -16.33
C ARG A 405 3.26 -23.13 -17.29
N ALA A 406 2.21 -22.30 -17.29
CA ALA A 406 2.07 -21.15 -18.18
C ALA A 406 2.84 -19.94 -17.67
N ILE A 407 3.11 -19.88 -16.36
CA ILE A 407 3.91 -18.85 -15.71
C ILE A 407 5.13 -19.51 -15.05
N LYS A 408 6.26 -18.79 -15.04
CA LYS A 408 7.55 -19.26 -14.49
C LYS A 408 7.90 -18.64 -13.13
N ARG A 409 7.01 -17.81 -12.59
CA ARG A 409 7.22 -17.06 -11.35
C ARG A 409 5.98 -17.17 -10.48
N LEU A 410 6.20 -17.32 -9.17
CA LEU A 410 5.16 -17.33 -8.16
C LEU A 410 4.87 -15.91 -7.65
N ASP A 411 3.68 -15.73 -7.09
CA ASP A 411 3.30 -14.53 -6.35
C ASP A 411 4.35 -14.23 -5.25
N PRO A 412 4.76 -12.96 -5.06
CA PRO A 412 5.73 -12.58 -4.02
C PRO A 412 5.38 -13.04 -2.60
N PHE A 413 4.10 -13.28 -2.28
CA PHE A 413 3.69 -13.79 -0.97
C PHE A 413 3.71 -15.31 -0.86
N VAL A 414 3.57 -16.03 -1.97
CA VAL A 414 3.58 -17.50 -2.02
C VAL A 414 5.00 -18.03 -2.24
N GLU A 415 5.83 -17.29 -2.99
CA GLU A 415 7.21 -17.64 -3.35
C GLU A 415 8.07 -18.03 -2.13
N PRO A 416 8.13 -17.24 -1.03
CA PRO A 416 8.96 -17.59 0.13
C PRO A 416 8.56 -18.91 0.78
N GLU A 417 7.26 -19.18 0.92
CA GLU A 417 6.77 -20.41 1.54
C GLU A 417 7.03 -21.62 0.64
N ALA A 418 6.76 -21.48 -0.66
CA ALA A 418 7.02 -22.53 -1.65
C ALA A 418 8.50 -22.91 -1.68
N LEU A 419 9.40 -21.92 -1.75
CA LEU A 419 10.85 -22.14 -1.80
C LEU A 419 11.41 -22.71 -0.49
N ARG A 420 10.96 -22.23 0.67
CA ARG A 420 11.34 -22.83 1.97
C ARG A 420 10.94 -24.31 2.03
N GLY A 421 9.82 -24.68 1.41
CA GLY A 421 9.34 -26.05 1.32
C GLY A 421 10.22 -26.98 0.47
N LEU A 422 11.11 -26.44 -0.37
CA LEU A 422 11.99 -27.21 -1.25
C LEU A 422 13.26 -27.72 -0.57
N VAL A 423 13.55 -27.25 0.65
CA VAL A 423 14.72 -27.67 1.41
C VAL A 423 14.32 -28.22 2.78
N ARG A 424 15.11 -29.16 3.28
CA ARG A 424 14.95 -29.76 4.61
C ARG A 424 16.31 -29.79 5.33
N ARG A 425 16.31 -29.86 6.66
CA ARG A 425 17.56 -30.09 7.41
C ARG A 425 17.93 -31.56 7.31
N GLY A 426 19.15 -31.82 6.84
CA GLY A 426 19.76 -33.13 6.83
C GLY A 426 20.21 -33.58 8.24
N PRO A 427 20.67 -34.83 8.38
CA PRO A 427 21.18 -35.35 9.66
C PRO A 427 22.45 -34.62 10.15
N THR A 428 23.25 -34.05 9.23
CA THR A 428 24.44 -33.25 9.56
C THR A 428 24.11 -31.83 10.00
N GLY A 429 22.85 -31.42 9.89
CA GLY A 429 22.41 -30.04 10.05
C GLY A 429 22.54 -29.21 8.79
N ASP A 430 23.05 -29.71 7.66
CA ASP A 430 23.07 -28.93 6.42
C ASP A 430 21.68 -28.86 5.76
N TRP A 431 21.47 -27.87 4.89
CA TRP A 431 20.26 -27.80 4.08
C TRP A 431 20.38 -28.76 2.89
N GLU A 432 19.45 -29.69 2.79
CA GLU A 432 19.36 -30.68 1.71
C GLU A 432 18.08 -30.47 0.88
N ARG A 433 18.08 -30.96 -0.36
CA ARG A 433 16.90 -30.96 -1.25
C ARG A 433 15.78 -31.79 -0.64
N ASN A 434 14.56 -31.26 -0.67
CA ASN A 434 13.37 -31.95 -0.16
C ASN A 434 12.76 -32.90 -1.21
N GLY A 435 13.55 -33.90 -1.63
CA GLY A 435 13.18 -35.01 -2.52
C GLY A 435 12.05 -34.68 -3.50
N GLU A 436 10.93 -35.38 -3.35
CA GLU A 436 9.73 -35.27 -4.20
C GLU A 436 9.25 -33.82 -4.41
N LYS A 437 9.23 -32.98 -3.37
CA LYS A 437 8.80 -31.57 -3.52
C LYS A 437 9.76 -30.75 -4.38
N PHE A 438 11.06 -31.05 -4.31
CA PHE A 438 12.08 -30.37 -5.10
C PHE A 438 12.03 -30.84 -6.56
N ASP A 439 11.90 -32.14 -6.77
CA ASP A 439 11.89 -32.76 -8.09
C ASP A 439 10.62 -32.40 -8.88
N ASP A 440 9.47 -32.32 -8.20
CA ASP A 440 8.19 -31.90 -8.80
C ASP A 440 8.07 -30.38 -9.01
N PHE A 441 9.00 -29.59 -8.49
CA PHE A 441 8.93 -28.13 -8.60
C PHE A 441 9.15 -27.70 -10.06
N PRO A 442 8.22 -26.93 -10.68
CA PRO A 442 8.38 -26.47 -12.06
C PRO A 442 9.67 -25.67 -12.31
N HIS A 443 10.06 -25.50 -13.58
CA HIS A 443 11.16 -24.61 -13.93
C HIS A 443 10.82 -23.17 -13.54
N TYR A 444 11.74 -22.53 -12.82
CA TYR A 444 11.53 -21.18 -12.29
C TYR A 444 12.24 -20.13 -13.15
N ASP A 445 11.88 -18.87 -12.98
CA ASP A 445 12.59 -17.76 -13.60
C ASP A 445 14.03 -17.65 -13.08
N ALA A 446 14.99 -17.94 -13.95
CA ALA A 446 16.43 -17.89 -13.67
C ALA A 446 16.88 -16.53 -13.13
N ASN A 447 16.31 -15.42 -13.65
CA ASN A 447 16.66 -14.10 -13.18
C ASN A 447 16.28 -13.91 -11.71
N ARG A 448 15.07 -14.36 -11.35
CA ARG A 448 14.55 -14.31 -9.98
C ARG A 448 15.33 -15.24 -9.05
N LEU A 449 15.72 -16.45 -9.49
CA LEU A 449 16.54 -17.35 -8.68
C LEU A 449 17.88 -16.72 -8.28
N VAL A 450 18.54 -15.99 -9.18
CA VAL A 450 19.81 -15.30 -8.86
C VAL A 450 19.63 -14.10 -7.93
N GLU A 451 18.44 -13.51 -7.88
CA GLU A 451 18.12 -12.55 -6.82
C GLU A 451 18.00 -13.24 -5.46
N LEU A 452 17.30 -14.37 -5.45
CA LEU A 452 16.96 -15.13 -4.25
C LEU A 452 18.14 -15.88 -3.66
N SER A 453 19.16 -16.23 -4.46
CA SER A 453 20.41 -16.84 -3.97
C SER A 453 21.20 -15.94 -3.02
N VAL A 454 20.90 -14.63 -2.99
CA VAL A 454 21.50 -13.65 -2.06
C VAL A 454 20.51 -13.21 -0.98
N SER A 455 19.41 -13.94 -0.82
CA SER A 455 18.42 -13.67 0.23
C SER A 455 19.04 -13.83 1.62
N ALA A 456 18.66 -12.96 2.55
CA ALA A 456 19.01 -13.10 3.96
C ALA A 456 18.41 -14.39 4.59
N ASP A 457 17.33 -14.92 4.03
CA ASP A 457 16.76 -16.20 4.46
C ASP A 457 17.58 -17.35 3.87
N THR A 458 18.38 -18.01 4.71
CA THR A 458 19.26 -19.11 4.31
C THR A 458 18.51 -20.25 3.62
N ARG A 459 17.23 -20.50 3.95
CA ARG A 459 16.44 -21.56 3.30
C ARG A 459 16.13 -21.21 1.85
N ILE A 460 15.71 -19.96 1.63
CA ILE A 460 15.37 -19.46 0.29
C ILE A 460 16.63 -19.39 -0.56
N CYS A 461 17.74 -18.89 -0.01
CA CYS A 461 19.04 -18.87 -0.66
C CYS A 461 19.45 -20.28 -1.13
N ARG A 462 19.41 -21.28 -0.24
CA ARG A 462 19.76 -22.67 -0.60
C ARG A 462 18.80 -23.31 -1.59
N ALA A 463 17.50 -23.05 -1.47
CA ALA A 463 16.52 -23.52 -2.44
C ALA A 463 16.81 -22.95 -3.83
N ALA A 464 17.13 -21.66 -3.91
CA ALA A 464 17.49 -21.01 -5.16
C ALA A 464 18.78 -21.56 -5.77
N ASP A 465 19.83 -21.77 -4.95
CA ASP A 465 21.08 -22.39 -5.39
C ASP A 465 20.85 -23.78 -6.02
N PHE A 466 20.06 -24.63 -5.34
CA PHE A 466 19.75 -25.96 -5.86
C PHE A 466 18.94 -25.92 -7.16
N LEU A 467 18.00 -24.99 -7.29
CA LEU A 467 17.22 -24.82 -8.53
C LEU A 467 18.12 -24.31 -9.68
N LEU A 468 19.04 -23.38 -9.42
CA LEU A 468 20.01 -22.89 -10.41
C LEU A 468 20.93 -24.00 -10.89
N GLU A 469 21.35 -24.89 -9.99
CA GLU A 469 22.16 -26.07 -10.30
C GLU A 469 21.36 -27.08 -11.14
N ARG A 470 20.13 -27.40 -10.72
CA ARG A 470 19.22 -28.32 -11.43
C ARG A 470 18.93 -27.86 -12.85
N ASP A 471 18.66 -26.56 -13.01
CA ASP A 471 18.26 -25.98 -14.29
C ASP A 471 19.50 -25.60 -15.16
N GLY A 472 20.72 -25.89 -14.69
CA GLY A 472 21.97 -25.65 -15.44
C GLY A 472 22.32 -24.18 -15.65
N VAL A 473 21.65 -23.26 -14.94
CA VAL A 473 21.79 -21.80 -15.07
C VAL A 473 23.14 -21.32 -14.54
N GLY A 474 23.74 -22.06 -13.61
CA GLY A 474 25.04 -21.72 -13.02
C GLY A 474 26.20 -21.62 -14.02
N ASN A 475 26.05 -22.14 -15.24
CA ASN A 475 27.05 -22.05 -16.29
C ASN A 475 26.95 -20.77 -17.13
N ASP A 476 25.83 -20.04 -17.07
CA ASP A 476 25.66 -18.80 -17.83
C ASP A 476 26.55 -17.69 -17.22
N PRO A 477 27.44 -17.07 -18.01
CA PRO A 477 28.35 -16.05 -17.51
C PRO A 477 27.62 -14.81 -16.96
N HIS A 478 26.41 -14.49 -17.42
CA HIS A 478 25.62 -13.38 -16.88
C HIS A 478 25.14 -13.64 -15.45
N HIS A 479 24.70 -14.87 -15.18
CA HIS A 479 24.24 -15.28 -13.85
C HIS A 479 25.42 -15.47 -12.89
N ARG A 480 26.55 -15.99 -13.39
CA ARG A 480 27.82 -16.04 -12.63
C ARG A 480 28.32 -14.65 -12.26
N LEU A 481 28.21 -13.68 -13.17
CA LEU A 481 28.62 -12.29 -12.94
C LEU A 481 27.85 -11.68 -11.77
N SER A 482 26.52 -11.77 -11.79
CA SER A 482 25.69 -11.20 -10.74
C SER A 482 25.83 -11.93 -9.41
N GLY A 483 26.03 -13.25 -9.43
CA GLY A 483 26.40 -14.05 -8.26
C GLY A 483 27.72 -13.58 -7.64
N SER A 484 28.81 -13.55 -8.42
CA SER A 484 30.12 -13.08 -7.96
C SER A 484 30.09 -11.62 -7.46
N ALA A 485 29.28 -10.77 -8.10
CA ALA A 485 29.08 -9.39 -7.65
C ALA A 485 28.38 -9.27 -6.29
N ALA A 486 27.61 -10.28 -5.88
CA ALA A 486 26.93 -10.34 -4.59
C ALA A 486 27.87 -10.70 -3.44
N ASP A 487 28.94 -11.44 -3.72
CA ASP A 487 29.85 -11.94 -2.70
C ASP A 487 30.44 -10.81 -1.86
N LYS A 488 30.61 -11.04 -0.55
CA LYS A 488 31.19 -10.04 0.35
C LYS A 488 32.63 -9.69 -0.03
N GLU A 489 33.39 -10.70 -0.49
CA GLU A 489 34.79 -10.61 -0.90
C GLU A 489 34.96 -10.77 -2.42
N THR A 490 34.17 -10.03 -3.21
CA THR A 490 34.30 -10.08 -4.67
C THR A 490 35.71 -9.70 -5.12
N LYS A 491 36.38 -10.63 -5.82
CA LYS A 491 37.68 -10.39 -6.43
C LYS A 491 37.51 -9.69 -7.78
N PRO A 492 38.23 -8.57 -8.03
CA PRO A 492 38.10 -7.84 -9.29
C PRO A 492 38.45 -8.69 -10.51
N ASP A 493 39.40 -9.60 -10.38
CA ASP A 493 39.91 -10.41 -11.50
C ASP A 493 38.88 -11.46 -11.94
N ASP A 494 38.23 -12.15 -11.00
CA ASP A 494 37.14 -13.10 -11.29
C ASP A 494 36.00 -12.41 -12.05
N VAL A 495 35.60 -11.21 -11.62
CA VAL A 495 34.56 -10.44 -12.30
C VAL A 495 35.00 -10.00 -13.69
N ARG A 496 36.26 -9.58 -13.86
CA ARG A 496 36.80 -9.19 -15.17
C ARG A 496 36.87 -10.37 -16.13
N GLU A 497 37.24 -11.55 -15.65
CA GLU A 497 37.28 -12.78 -16.43
C GLU A 497 35.88 -13.12 -16.97
N ILE A 498 34.87 -13.11 -16.09
CA ILE A 498 33.48 -13.34 -16.50
C ILE A 498 33.01 -12.28 -17.52
N LEU A 499 33.38 -11.01 -17.32
CA LEU A 499 33.04 -9.97 -18.30
C LEU A 499 33.70 -10.18 -19.66
N ASN A 500 34.95 -10.66 -19.70
CA ASN A 500 35.62 -11.02 -20.95
C ASN A 500 34.90 -12.18 -21.64
N GLU A 501 34.43 -13.16 -20.86
CA GLU A 501 33.63 -14.29 -21.38
C GLU A 501 32.33 -13.80 -22.02
N ILE A 502 31.61 -12.87 -21.38
CA ILE A 502 30.38 -12.27 -21.93
C ILE A 502 30.68 -11.49 -23.22
N GLU A 503 31.74 -10.68 -23.24
CA GLU A 503 32.09 -9.87 -24.41
C GLU A 503 32.50 -10.73 -25.61
N ASN A 504 33.25 -11.82 -25.37
CA ASN A 504 33.77 -12.70 -26.40
C ASN A 504 32.75 -13.76 -26.85
N GLY A 505 31.82 -14.16 -25.98
CA GLY A 505 30.89 -15.25 -26.23
C GLY A 505 29.82 -14.96 -27.29
N GLY A 506 29.62 -13.70 -27.69
CA GLY A 506 28.62 -13.32 -28.69
C GLY A 506 27.16 -13.62 -28.29
N VAL A 507 26.94 -14.07 -27.05
CA VAL A 507 25.61 -14.38 -26.49
C VAL A 507 24.82 -13.08 -26.36
N ALA A 508 23.52 -13.13 -26.65
CA ALA A 508 22.62 -12.01 -26.41
C ALA A 508 22.77 -11.53 -24.95
N ARG A 509 23.02 -10.23 -24.78
CA ARG A 509 23.35 -9.69 -23.46
C ARG A 509 22.11 -9.71 -22.57
N ASN A 510 22.19 -10.40 -21.44
CA ASN A 510 21.15 -10.34 -20.44
C ASN A 510 21.28 -9.00 -19.68
N ILE A 511 20.61 -7.97 -20.19
CA ILE A 511 20.64 -6.60 -19.64
C ILE A 511 20.25 -6.56 -18.16
N TYR A 512 19.29 -7.40 -17.77
CA TYR A 512 18.85 -7.51 -16.39
C TYR A 512 20.00 -7.91 -15.46
N GLN A 513 20.70 -9.00 -15.78
CA GLN A 513 21.80 -9.52 -14.98
C GLN A 513 23.00 -8.57 -14.94
N LEU A 514 23.31 -7.91 -16.06
CA LEU A 514 24.33 -6.86 -16.11
C LEU A 514 23.99 -5.71 -15.15
N ALA A 515 22.75 -5.21 -15.20
CA ALA A 515 22.30 -4.13 -14.31
C ALA A 515 22.26 -4.58 -12.83
N LEU A 516 21.83 -5.81 -12.55
CA LEU A 516 21.83 -6.38 -11.21
C LEU A 516 23.26 -6.48 -10.64
N ALA A 517 24.21 -6.99 -11.43
CA ALA A 517 25.62 -7.04 -11.06
C ALA A 517 26.16 -5.64 -10.76
N ARG A 518 25.89 -4.66 -11.65
CA ARG A 518 26.27 -3.25 -11.44
C ARG A 518 25.80 -2.73 -10.09
N ARG A 519 24.51 -2.93 -9.76
CA ARG A 519 23.91 -2.48 -8.49
C ARG A 519 24.64 -3.08 -7.28
N ARG A 520 24.88 -4.39 -7.30
CA ARG A 520 25.59 -5.11 -6.23
C ARG A 520 27.03 -4.60 -6.05
N LEU A 521 27.66 -4.14 -7.13
CA LEU A 521 29.00 -3.55 -7.09
C LEU A 521 29.05 -2.07 -6.68
N LEU A 522 27.92 -1.36 -6.53
CA LEU A 522 27.93 0.09 -6.26
C LEU A 522 28.66 0.46 -4.97
N ALA A 523 28.48 -0.35 -3.92
CA ALA A 523 29.16 -0.13 -2.63
C ALA A 523 30.68 -0.37 -2.69
N LYS A 524 31.17 -1.07 -3.74
CA LYS A 524 32.56 -1.52 -3.87
C LYS A 524 33.37 -0.50 -4.69
N ARG A 525 34.05 0.43 -4.03
CA ARG A 525 34.81 1.51 -4.70
C ARG A 525 35.86 1.01 -5.68
N SER A 526 36.56 -0.09 -5.35
CA SER A 526 37.56 -0.73 -6.22
C SER A 526 36.99 -1.25 -7.54
N MET A 527 35.67 -1.42 -7.65
CA MET A 527 34.98 -1.97 -8.82
C MET A 527 34.49 -0.89 -9.78
N ALA A 528 34.98 0.34 -9.67
CA ALA A 528 34.53 1.47 -10.50
C ALA A 528 34.70 1.23 -12.01
N GLU A 529 35.85 0.70 -12.41
CA GLU A 529 36.13 0.39 -13.82
C GLU A 529 35.25 -0.74 -14.34
N VAL A 530 35.04 -1.77 -13.51
CA VAL A 530 34.16 -2.91 -13.80
C VAL A 530 32.73 -2.42 -14.02
N ARG A 531 32.20 -1.55 -13.14
CA ARG A 531 30.86 -0.96 -13.32
C ARG A 531 30.75 -0.12 -14.59
N ALA A 532 31.76 0.69 -14.90
CA ALA A 532 31.79 1.46 -16.15
C ALA A 532 31.78 0.54 -17.39
N ARG A 533 32.49 -0.59 -17.33
CA ARG A 533 32.49 -1.62 -18.37
C ARG A 533 31.11 -2.26 -18.52
N ILE A 534 30.44 -2.60 -17.41
CA ILE A 534 29.06 -3.11 -17.42
C ILE A 534 28.11 -2.12 -18.08
N VAL A 535 28.18 -0.83 -17.72
CA VAL A 535 27.36 0.22 -18.36
C VAL A 535 27.64 0.31 -19.86
N LYS A 536 28.91 0.17 -20.27
CA LYS A 536 29.30 0.11 -21.69
C LYS A 536 28.67 -1.09 -22.40
N MET A 537 28.65 -2.27 -21.79
CA MET A 537 28.00 -3.45 -22.38
C MET A 537 26.49 -3.27 -22.54
N ILE A 538 25.81 -2.67 -21.56
CA ILE A 538 24.39 -2.31 -21.67
C ILE A 538 24.18 -1.29 -22.79
N ALA A 539 25.03 -0.26 -22.86
CA ALA A 539 24.96 0.77 -23.89
C ALA A 539 25.14 0.22 -25.31
N LEU A 540 26.06 -0.73 -25.48
CA LEU A 540 26.38 -1.34 -26.77
C LEU A 540 25.42 -2.46 -27.18
N ASP A 541 24.40 -2.78 -26.37
CA ASP A 541 23.44 -3.81 -26.74
C ASP A 541 22.64 -3.37 -27.96
N GLN A 542 22.53 -4.25 -28.95
CA GLN A 542 21.94 -3.93 -30.26
C GLN A 542 20.41 -3.84 -30.19
N GLN A 543 19.81 -4.44 -29.16
CA GLN A 543 18.38 -4.36 -28.93
C GLN A 543 18.07 -3.07 -28.16
N HIS A 544 17.51 -2.07 -28.84
CA HIS A 544 16.92 -0.88 -28.22
C HIS A 544 15.63 -1.25 -27.47
N SER A 545 15.79 -2.03 -26.40
CA SER A 545 14.71 -2.42 -25.50
C SER A 545 14.43 -1.30 -24.50
N ILE A 546 13.17 -1.21 -24.06
CA ILE A 546 12.76 -0.33 -22.95
C ILE A 546 13.63 -0.61 -21.72
N GLU A 547 13.95 -1.88 -21.47
CA GLU A 547 14.80 -2.28 -20.36
C GLU A 547 16.20 -1.66 -20.44
N ARG A 548 16.86 -1.71 -21.61
CA ARG A 548 18.16 -1.05 -21.82
C ARG A 548 18.08 0.42 -21.45
N THR A 549 17.09 1.14 -21.97
CA THR A 549 16.89 2.57 -21.70
C THR A 549 16.73 2.85 -20.21
N GLU A 550 15.88 2.08 -19.51
CA GLU A 550 15.67 2.22 -18.07
C GLU A 550 16.95 1.97 -17.26
N ARG A 551 17.75 0.94 -17.60
CA ARG A 551 18.99 0.65 -16.87
C ARG A 551 20.06 1.72 -17.08
N LEU A 552 20.08 2.36 -18.26
CA LEU A 552 20.97 3.49 -18.55
C LEU A 552 20.52 4.76 -17.83
N ILE A 553 19.22 5.06 -17.81
CA ILE A 553 18.66 6.17 -17.01
C ILE A 553 19.05 6.00 -15.55
N GLU A 554 18.86 4.80 -15.00
CA GLU A 554 19.22 4.47 -13.62
C GLU A 554 20.73 4.60 -13.33
N ALA A 555 21.59 4.32 -14.32
CA ALA A 555 23.04 4.55 -14.20
C ALA A 555 23.36 6.03 -14.03
N MET A 556 22.59 6.88 -14.70
CA MET A 556 22.82 8.31 -14.84
C MET A 556 22.18 9.13 -13.72
N VAL A 557 20.96 8.76 -13.31
CA VAL A 557 20.15 9.46 -12.30
C VAL A 557 19.38 8.48 -11.42
N GLY A 558 18.98 8.92 -10.22
CA GLY A 558 18.22 8.12 -9.26
C GLY A 558 19.05 7.50 -8.13
N GLU A 559 18.45 6.52 -7.44
CA GLU A 559 19.02 5.88 -6.24
C GLU A 559 20.30 5.10 -6.54
N TYR A 560 20.33 4.37 -7.65
CA TYR A 560 21.46 3.54 -8.07
C TYR A 560 22.39 4.26 -9.06
N ARG A 561 22.42 5.59 -8.99
CA ARG A 561 23.28 6.43 -9.82
C ARG A 561 24.75 6.04 -9.65
N GLU A 562 25.47 5.94 -10.75
CA GLU A 562 26.91 5.70 -10.72
C GLU A 562 27.66 6.85 -10.05
N SER A 563 28.59 6.52 -9.15
CA SER A 563 29.38 7.54 -8.44
C SER A 563 30.41 8.21 -9.37
N TYR A 564 30.89 7.50 -10.39
CA TYR A 564 31.96 7.95 -11.27
C TYR A 564 31.42 8.59 -12.55
N ALA A 565 31.96 9.75 -12.89
CA ALA A 565 31.53 10.52 -14.06
C ALA A 565 31.68 9.73 -15.38
N ASN A 566 32.72 8.89 -15.51
CA ASN A 566 32.93 8.13 -16.74
C ASN A 566 31.76 7.18 -17.07
N ALA A 567 31.29 6.41 -16.09
CA ALA A 567 30.15 5.50 -16.28
C ALA A 567 28.86 6.28 -16.61
N ARG A 568 28.62 7.41 -15.95
CA ARG A 568 27.48 8.29 -16.25
C ARG A 568 27.56 8.89 -17.65
N ARG A 569 28.77 9.24 -18.12
CA ARG A 569 29.00 9.74 -19.47
C ARG A 569 28.63 8.70 -20.52
N ILE A 570 29.07 7.45 -20.33
CA ILE A 570 28.74 6.34 -21.23
C ILE A 570 27.22 6.16 -21.32
N ALA A 571 26.51 6.20 -20.18
CA ALA A 571 25.06 6.11 -20.16
C ALA A 571 24.37 7.29 -20.87
N LEU A 572 24.84 8.51 -20.62
CA LEU A 572 24.33 9.74 -21.23
C LEU A 572 24.48 9.70 -22.76
N ASP A 573 25.68 9.38 -23.25
CA ASP A 573 25.97 9.31 -24.70
C ASP A 573 25.14 8.18 -25.37
N ALA A 574 24.87 7.09 -24.66
CA ALA A 574 24.05 5.99 -25.16
C ALA A 574 22.53 6.29 -25.21
N LEU A 575 22.08 7.29 -24.45
CA LEU A 575 20.69 7.77 -24.39
C LEU A 575 20.41 8.94 -25.35
N GLU A 576 21.46 9.63 -25.82
CA GLU A 576 21.37 10.77 -26.74
C GLU A 576 20.40 10.55 -27.92
N PRO A 577 20.43 9.42 -28.66
CA PRO A 577 19.53 9.21 -29.80
C PRO A 577 18.04 9.12 -29.43
N GLU A 578 17.72 8.81 -28.17
CA GLU A 578 16.35 8.63 -27.69
C GLU A 578 15.76 9.92 -27.10
N THR A 579 16.58 10.95 -26.90
CA THR A 579 16.19 12.23 -26.27
C THR A 579 15.03 12.93 -26.96
N GLY A 580 14.96 12.85 -28.30
CA GLY A 580 13.89 13.45 -29.08
C GLY A 580 12.60 12.63 -29.15
N ARG A 581 12.65 11.33 -28.81
CA ARG A 581 11.53 10.39 -28.96
C ARG A 581 10.92 9.94 -27.63
N ASN A 582 11.70 10.00 -26.56
CA ASN A 582 11.31 9.49 -25.25
C ASN A 582 11.37 10.60 -24.20
N LEU A 583 10.19 11.07 -23.76
CA LEU A 583 10.06 12.12 -22.75
C LEU A 583 10.78 11.75 -21.44
N ARG A 584 10.79 10.48 -21.06
CA ARG A 584 11.46 10.00 -19.84
C ARG A 584 12.98 10.14 -19.94
N VAL A 585 13.56 9.79 -21.09
CA VAL A 585 14.99 10.01 -21.37
C VAL A 585 15.32 11.50 -21.31
N ARG A 586 14.51 12.34 -21.95
CA ARG A 586 14.68 13.79 -21.92
C ARG A 586 14.66 14.35 -20.49
N THR A 587 13.69 13.92 -19.67
CA THR A 587 13.57 14.32 -18.26
C THR A 587 14.80 13.90 -17.46
N ALA A 588 15.28 12.68 -17.65
CA ALA A 588 16.50 12.20 -16.99
C ALA A 588 17.74 13.03 -17.40
N ILE A 589 17.88 13.37 -18.68
CA ILE A 589 18.97 14.22 -19.19
C ILE A 589 18.86 15.65 -18.64
N ARG A 590 17.65 16.21 -18.55
CA ARG A 590 17.40 17.50 -17.91
C ARG A 590 17.81 17.51 -16.44
N GLN A 591 17.47 16.45 -15.71
CA GLN A 591 17.90 16.28 -14.32
C GLN A 591 19.42 16.20 -14.21
N ALA A 592 20.09 15.48 -15.11
CA ALA A 592 21.55 15.43 -15.16
C ALA A 592 22.16 16.80 -15.49
N ALA A 593 21.60 17.56 -16.43
CA ALA A 593 22.06 18.90 -16.79
C ALA A 593 21.98 19.88 -15.60
N ALA A 594 20.90 19.82 -14.82
CA ALA A 594 20.67 20.71 -13.68
C ALA A 594 21.45 20.31 -12.42
N HIS A 595 21.54 19.01 -12.12
CA HIS A 595 21.89 18.52 -10.79
C HIS A 595 23.06 17.52 -10.73
N ASP A 596 23.71 17.17 -11.85
CA ASP A 596 24.87 16.28 -11.78
C ASP A 596 26.07 16.95 -11.08
N GLY A 597 26.74 16.21 -10.19
CA GLY A 597 27.89 16.71 -9.46
C GLY A 597 29.13 16.97 -10.34
N ALA A 598 29.22 16.34 -11.51
CA ALA A 598 30.32 16.51 -12.45
C ALA A 598 29.99 17.55 -13.52
N GLN A 599 30.77 18.63 -13.59
CA GLN A 599 30.57 19.71 -14.56
C GLN A 599 30.61 19.23 -16.03
N ALA A 600 31.46 18.24 -16.34
CA ALA A 600 31.53 17.66 -17.68
C ALA A 600 30.22 16.99 -18.11
N ILE A 601 29.54 16.28 -17.19
CA ILE A 601 28.24 15.65 -17.45
C ILE A 601 27.17 16.71 -17.64
N ARG A 602 27.12 17.73 -16.77
CA ARG A 602 26.16 18.84 -16.90
C ARG A 602 26.27 19.53 -18.25
N LYS A 603 27.50 19.85 -18.68
CA LYS A 603 27.75 20.49 -19.97
C LYS A 603 27.31 19.60 -21.13
N ARG A 604 27.68 18.32 -21.14
CA ARG A 604 27.29 17.38 -22.19
C ARG A 604 25.77 17.18 -22.26
N ALA A 605 25.10 17.07 -21.11
CA ALA A 605 23.65 16.92 -21.05
C ALA A 605 22.93 18.17 -21.58
N ALA A 606 23.43 19.37 -21.26
CA ALA A 606 22.92 20.62 -21.82
C ALA A 606 23.12 20.72 -23.34
N GLU A 607 24.27 20.27 -23.86
CA GLU A 607 24.53 20.19 -25.30
C GLU A 607 23.55 19.26 -26.01
N ILE A 608 23.27 18.06 -25.46
CA ILE A 608 22.31 17.11 -26.02
C ILE A 608 20.89 17.71 -26.06
N LEU A 609 20.48 18.41 -24.99
CA LEU A 609 19.18 19.09 -24.96
C LEU A 609 19.09 20.25 -25.95
N ALA A 610 20.18 20.99 -26.17
CA ALA A 610 20.23 22.06 -27.16
C ALA A 610 20.17 21.52 -28.60
N GLN A 611 20.78 20.36 -28.85
CA GLN A 611 20.75 19.67 -30.16
C GLN A 611 19.39 19.03 -30.46
N ASN A 612 18.61 18.70 -29.42
CA ASN A 612 17.28 18.12 -29.53
C ASN A 612 16.26 19.06 -28.86
N PRO A 613 15.95 20.24 -29.44
CA PRO A 613 14.98 21.17 -28.85
C PRO A 613 13.60 20.51 -28.73
N GLU A 614 12.77 20.98 -27.79
CA GLU A 614 11.37 20.54 -27.72
C GLU A 614 10.68 20.96 -29.00
N THR A 615 10.31 19.98 -29.83
CA THR A 615 9.28 20.18 -30.82
C THR A 615 7.96 20.28 -30.05
N PRO A 616 7.26 21.42 -30.07
CA PRO A 616 5.94 21.51 -29.49
C PRO A 616 5.01 20.60 -30.30
N ASP A 617 4.71 19.42 -29.77
CA ASP A 617 3.58 18.60 -30.20
C ASP A 617 2.27 19.14 -29.61
#